data_AF-A0A9W4T7K7-F1
#
_entry.id   AF-A0A9W4T7K7-F1
#
_cell.length_a   1.000
_cell.length_b   1.000
_cell.length_c   1.000
_cell.angle_alpha   90.00
_cell.angle_beta   90.00
_cell.angle_gamma   90.00
#
_symmetry.space_group_name_H-M   'P 1'
#
loop_
_entity.id
_entity.type
_entity.pdbx_description
1 polymer ?
#
loop_
_entity_poly.entity_id
_entity_poly.type
_entity_poly.pdbx_seq_one_letter_code
_entity_poly.pdbx_strand_id
1 'polypeptide(L)' 'ITEHSICGIIHSSPKLRHLDISFCEITDMAIKEVARSCLNLKYNNLRGCFRISKEAID' A
#
# COMPACT_ATOMS: atom_id res chain seq x y z
N ILE A 1 -2.46 -6.60 -10.85
CA ILE A 1 -1.69 -5.43 -10.36
C ILE A 1 -0.46 -5.99 -9.65
N THR A 2 0.73 -5.50 -9.98
CA THR A 2 1.98 -5.94 -9.31
C THR A 2 2.41 -4.89 -8.30
N GLU A 3 3.22 -5.31 -7.33
CA GLU A 3 3.87 -4.43 -6.34
C GLU A 3 4.58 -3.24 -7.00
N HIS A 4 5.27 -3.48 -8.12
CA HIS A 4 6.00 -2.44 -8.84
C HIS A 4 5.08 -1.33 -9.38
N SER A 5 3.90 -1.71 -9.90
CA SER A 5 2.91 -0.73 -10.36
C SER A 5 2.34 0.09 -9.21
N ILE A 6 2.14 -0.53 -8.04
CA ILE A 6 1.65 0.14 -6.83
C ILE A 6 2.67 1.18 -6.34
N CYS A 7 3.95 0.82 -6.27
CA CYS A 7 5.02 1.77 -5.89
C CYS A 7 5.06 2.99 -6.81
N GLY A 8 4.93 2.81 -8.14
CA GLY A 8 4.88 3.94 -9.07
C GLY A 8 3.73 4.91 -8.80
N ILE A 9 2.55 4.39 -8.44
CA ILE A 9 1.38 5.22 -8.07
C ILE A 9 1.65 5.98 -6.78
N ILE A 10 2.19 5.29 -5.76
CA ILE A 10 2.51 5.84 -4.44
C ILE A 10 3.50 7.01 -4.57
N HIS A 11 4.61 6.82 -5.30
CA HIS A 11 5.63 7.85 -5.48
C HIS A 11 5.13 9.04 -6.29
N SER A 12 4.17 8.82 -7.20
CA SER A 12 3.58 9.89 -8.00
C SER A 12 2.41 10.62 -7.30
N SER A 13 1.97 10.14 -6.13
CA SER A 13 0.72 10.57 -5.49
C SER A 13 0.87 10.90 -4.00
N PRO A 14 1.63 11.94 -3.61
CA PRO A 14 1.84 12.30 -2.19
C PRO A 14 0.57 12.80 -1.48
N LYS A 15 -0.46 13.18 -2.23
CA LYS A 15 -1.77 13.63 -1.71
C LYS A 15 -2.81 12.51 -1.65
N LEU A 16 -2.42 11.27 -1.89
CA LEU A 16 -3.34 10.13 -1.89
C LEU A 16 -3.98 9.98 -0.50
N ARG A 17 -5.33 9.91 -0.48
CA ARG A 17 -6.11 9.75 0.75
C ARG A 17 -6.78 8.38 0.88
N HIS A 18 -6.98 7.70 -0.24
CA HIS A 18 -7.64 6.41 -0.31
C HIS A 18 -6.84 5.51 -1.26
N LEU A 19 -6.50 4.31 -0.81
CA LEU A 19 -5.76 3.32 -1.59
C LEU A 19 -6.47 1.97 -1.46
N ASP A 20 -6.95 1.42 -2.57
CA ASP A 20 -7.47 0.06 -2.61
C ASP A 20 -6.51 -0.83 -3.40
N ILE A 21 -5.89 -1.77 -2.69
CA ILE A 21 -5.00 -2.79 -3.25
C ILE A 21 -5.44 -4.17 -2.78
N SER A 22 -6.74 -4.35 -2.54
CA SER A 22 -7.30 -5.63 -2.14
C SER A 22 -7.02 -6.71 -3.18
N PHE A 23 -6.77 -7.93 -2.70
CA PHE A 23 -6.44 -9.12 -3.47
C PHE A 23 -5.21 -8.94 -4.38
N CYS A 24 -4.34 -7.97 -4.07
CA CYS A 24 -3.06 -7.81 -4.74
C CYS A 24 -1.97 -8.64 -4.04
N GLU A 25 -1.03 -9.14 -4.83
CA GLU A 25 0.14 -9.84 -4.31
C GLU A 25 1.24 -8.82 -3.99
N ILE A 26 1.23 -8.33 -2.75
CA ILE A 26 2.18 -7.34 -2.24
C ILE A 26 2.81 -7.79 -0.93
N THR A 27 3.99 -7.26 -0.64
CA THR A 27 4.74 -7.57 0.58
C THR A 27 4.67 -6.43 1.60
N ASP A 28 5.20 -6.69 2.79
CA ASP A 28 5.41 -5.68 3.84
C ASP A 28 6.22 -4.47 3.34
N MET A 29 7.12 -4.66 2.37
CA MET A 29 7.89 -3.57 1.79
C MET A 29 6.99 -2.55 1.08
N ALA A 30 5.99 -3.02 0.32
CA ALA A 30 5.03 -2.14 -0.33
C ALA A 30 4.27 -1.27 0.69
N ILE A 31 3.83 -1.86 1.80
CA ILE A 31 3.08 -1.14 2.84
C ILE A 31 3.96 -0.09 3.53
N LYS A 32 5.23 -0.41 3.81
CA LYS A 32 6.19 0.56 4.35
C LYS A 32 6.41 1.73 3.38
N GLU A 33 6.49 1.46 2.08
CA GLU A 33 6.60 2.52 1.07
C GLU A 33 5.34 3.38 0.96
N VAL A 34 4.15 2.77 1.03
CA VAL A 34 2.87 3.51 1.14
C VAL A 34 2.92 4.47 2.32
N ALA A 35 3.29 3.97 3.51
CA ALA A 35 3.30 4.76 4.73
C ALA A 35 4.31 5.92 4.69
N ARG A 36 5.44 5.74 4.00
CA ARG A 36 6.46 6.78 3.81
C ARG A 36 6.06 7.87 2.83
N SER A 37 5.43 7.49 1.72
CA SER A 37 5.17 8.41 0.61
C SER A 37 3.80 9.07 0.68
N CYS A 38 2.78 8.31 1.10
CA CYS A 38 1.39 8.78 1.18
C CYS A 38 1.03 9.21 2.61
N LEU A 39 1.67 10.26 3.11
CA LEU A 39 1.48 10.77 4.48
C LEU A 39 0.04 11.25 4.78
N ASN A 40 -0.76 11.49 3.73
CA ASN A 40 -2.16 11.92 3.85
C ASN A 40 -3.16 10.76 3.72
N LEU A 41 -2.69 9.51 3.68
CA LEU A 41 -3.56 8.36 3.51
C LEU A 41 -4.47 8.20 4.73
N LYS A 42 -5.77 8.12 4.48
CA LYS A 42 -6.80 7.95 5.51
C LYS A 42 -7.47 6.59 5.45
N TYR A 43 -7.48 5.98 4.27
CA TYR A 43 -8.11 4.69 4.04
C TYR A 43 -7.20 3.83 3.17
N ASN A 44 -6.90 2.64 3.65
CA ASN A 44 -6.31 1.57 2.85
C ASN A 44 -7.24 0.36 2.87
N ASN A 45 -7.33 -0.34 1.74
CA ASN A 45 -7.99 -1.64 1.67
C ASN A 45 -6.95 -2.69 1.27
N LEU A 46 -6.62 -3.55 2.24
CA LEU A 46 -5.64 -4.63 2.12
C LEU A 46 -6.30 -6.02 2.14
N ARG A 47 -7.63 -6.08 1.96
CA ARG A 47 -8.38 -7.35 2.03
C ARG A 47 -7.80 -8.35 1.05
N GLY A 48 -7.52 -9.58 1.49
CA GLY A 48 -7.04 -10.64 0.62
C GLY A 48 -5.56 -10.51 0.21
N CYS A 49 -4.81 -9.58 0.80
CA CYS A 49 -3.36 -9.52 0.65
C CYS A 49 -2.69 -10.46 1.68
N PHE A 50 -2.49 -11.72 1.29
CA PHE A 50 -2.04 -12.77 2.23
C PHE A 50 -0.54 -12.76 2.56
N ARG A 51 0.26 -11.94 1.86
CA ARG A 51 1.72 -11.84 2.06
C ARG A 51 2.12 -10.65 2.94
N ILE A 52 1.14 -9.99 3.56
CA ILE A 52 1.35 -8.89 4.50
C ILE A 52 1.29 -9.44 5.92
N SER A 53 2.34 -9.18 6.71
CA SER A 53 2.37 -9.50 8.13
C SER A 53 1.56 -8.49 8.95
N LYS A 54 1.08 -8.91 10.12
CA LYS A 54 0.37 -7.99 11.03
C LYS A 54 1.24 -6.80 11.44
N GLU A 55 2.55 -7.02 11.62
CA GLU A 55 3.54 -6.00 11.98
C GLU A 55 3.69 -4.89 10.93
N ALA A 56 3.36 -5.17 9.66
CA ALA A 56 3.40 -4.16 8.61
C ALA A 56 2.20 -3.20 8.66
N ILE A 57 1.15 -3.54 9.41
CA ILE A 57 -0.13 -2.80 9.48
C ILE A 57 -0.35 -2.17 10.88
N ASP A 58 0.36 -2.66 11.90
CA ASP A 58 0.44 -2.05 13.24
C ASP A 58 1.32 -0.79 13.24
#